data_AF-A0A924XFW2-F1
#
_entry.id   AF-A0A924XFW2-F1
#
_cell.length_a   1.000
_cell.length_b   1.000
_cell.length_c   1.000
_cell.angle_alpha   90.00
_cell.angle_beta   90.00
_cell.angle_gamma   90.00
#
_symmetry.space_group_name_H-M   'P 1'
#
loop_
_entity.id
_entity.type
_entity.pdbx_description
1 polymer ?
#
loop_
_entity_poly.entity_id
_entity_poly.type
_entity_poly.pdbx_seq_one_letter_code
_entity_poly.pdbx_strand_id
1 'polypeptide(L)'
;MPRQKTPRRVTAVGGVHLRGTPLWIDAAKRRELCIVTCVLTRMPPAHARLVTCQGIAGLLKRAGHKSTVLASPPERWLGVAGQRLQIVESGVSELASAAYIALADDHLLVTGPLRFGANDWPRVDHVVAHVPALRHHGTDLDDIADRIATRVGTSSTKASARYSVRVECLEVAAAVAKALEARGIGCSPRGLVRHLDLRAGTDIVLSLTTQKPATALCIDIATGLGTAAPGALSLQWFATPATLDGLVGSAKPKRVTLVGNREAGLALATVVTWETEPKQLVLDSHVT
;
A
#
# COMPACT_ATOMS: atom_id res chain seq x y z
N MET A 1 14.29 0.20 35.04
CA MET A 1 13.08 -0.17 34.27
C MET A 1 13.19 -1.63 33.88
N PRO A 2 12.13 -2.46 34.05
CA PRO A 2 12.18 -3.85 33.61
C PRO A 2 12.39 -3.90 32.09
N ARG A 3 13.39 -4.68 31.64
CA ARG A 3 13.62 -4.95 30.21
C ARG A 3 12.36 -5.64 29.65
N GLN A 4 11.61 -4.93 28.82
CA GLN A 4 10.51 -5.54 28.06
C GLN A 4 11.12 -6.62 27.16
N LYS A 5 10.64 -7.87 27.31
CA LYS A 5 11.03 -8.98 26.44
C LYS A 5 10.71 -8.62 25.00
N THR A 6 11.63 -8.93 24.09
CA THR A 6 11.49 -8.73 22.65
C THR A 6 10.14 -9.28 22.15
N PRO A 7 9.34 -8.52 21.39
CA PRO A 7 8.11 -9.02 20.79
C PRO A 7 8.41 -10.16 19.81
N ARG A 8 8.27 -11.42 20.25
CA ARG A 8 8.61 -12.60 19.44
C ARG A 8 7.52 -13.02 18.43
N ARG A 9 6.37 -12.35 18.40
CA ARG A 9 5.22 -12.77 17.57
C ARG A 9 4.52 -11.56 16.95
N VAL A 10 4.34 -11.63 15.63
CA VAL A 10 3.58 -10.67 14.83
C VAL A 10 2.19 -11.28 14.57
N THR A 11 1.12 -10.51 14.72
CA THR A 11 -0.22 -10.91 14.26
C THR A 11 -0.74 -9.95 13.21
N ALA A 12 -1.39 -10.50 12.19
CA ALA A 12 -1.85 -9.79 11.01
C ALA A 12 -3.38 -9.72 10.85
N VAL A 13 -4.14 -9.77 11.95
CA VAL A 13 -5.62 -9.72 11.90
C VAL A 13 -6.07 -8.26 11.83
N GLY A 14 -6.39 -7.80 10.62
CA GLY A 14 -6.83 -6.43 10.37
C GLY A 14 -5.75 -5.39 10.68
N GLY A 15 -4.48 -5.70 10.40
CA GLY A 15 -3.31 -4.87 10.67
C GLY A 15 -2.20 -5.65 11.39
N VAL A 16 -0.99 -5.10 11.44
CA VAL A 16 0.18 -5.71 12.07
C VAL A 16 0.30 -5.24 13.52
N HIS A 17 0.27 -6.18 14.46
CA HIS A 17 0.54 -5.93 15.88
C HIS A 17 1.82 -6.59 16.34
N LEU A 18 2.67 -5.78 16.99
CA LEU A 18 3.89 -6.23 17.62
C LEU A 18 3.57 -6.67 19.06
N ARG A 19 3.30 -7.96 19.26
CA ARG A 19 2.84 -8.49 20.55
C ARG A 19 3.85 -8.22 21.66
N GLY A 20 3.39 -7.66 22.78
CA GLY A 20 4.25 -7.22 23.88
C GLY A 20 4.56 -5.72 23.83
N THR A 21 4.10 -5.02 22.78
CA THR A 21 4.11 -3.56 22.68
C THR A 21 2.69 -3.05 22.36
N PRO A 22 2.40 -1.76 22.56
CA PRO A 22 1.14 -1.16 22.11
C PRO A 22 1.19 -0.74 20.62
N LEU A 23 2.24 -1.11 19.87
CA LEU A 23 2.42 -0.66 18.49
C LEU A 23 1.54 -1.44 17.51
N TRP A 24 0.61 -0.72 16.89
CA TRP A 24 -0.26 -1.19 15.81
C TRP A 24 0.08 -0.47 14.51
N ILE A 25 0.28 -1.25 13.45
CA ILE A 25 0.54 -0.77 12.09
C ILE A 25 -0.63 -1.15 11.18
N ASP A 26 -1.15 -0.21 10.40
CA ASP A 26 -2.27 -0.36 9.44
C ASP A 26 -3.50 -1.07 10.04
N ALA A 27 -3.86 -0.71 11.27
CA ALA A 27 -4.94 -1.37 12.00
C ALA A 27 -6.33 -0.98 11.49
N ALA A 28 -7.27 -1.94 11.52
CA ALA A 28 -8.62 -1.79 11.02
C ALA A 28 -9.57 -1.08 11.98
N LYS A 29 -9.27 -0.99 13.29
CA LYS A 29 -9.88 -0.05 14.25
C LYS A 29 -9.20 -0.16 15.63
N ARG A 30 -8.75 0.96 16.20
CA ARG A 30 -8.22 1.05 17.58
C ARG A 30 -8.53 2.42 18.17
N ARG A 31 -8.68 2.49 19.50
CA ARG A 31 -8.93 3.76 20.22
C ARG A 31 -7.67 4.60 20.44
N GLU A 32 -6.49 4.06 20.14
CA GLU A 32 -5.20 4.64 20.53
C GLU A 32 -4.42 5.15 19.31
N LEU A 33 -3.08 5.06 19.37
CA LEU A 33 -2.15 5.39 18.31
C LEU A 33 -2.11 4.26 17.26
N CYS A 34 -2.05 4.63 15.98
CA CYS A 34 -1.74 3.68 14.90
C CYS A 34 -0.70 4.28 13.94
N ILE A 35 0.23 3.43 13.50
CA ILE A 35 1.18 3.76 12.44
C ILE A 35 0.52 3.39 11.12
N VAL A 36 0.42 4.33 10.18
CA VAL A 36 -0.17 4.10 8.86
C VAL A 36 0.94 4.17 7.84
N THR A 37 1.21 3.04 7.20
CA THR A 37 2.27 2.92 6.19
C THR A 37 1.78 3.27 4.80
N CYS A 38 0.47 3.11 4.54
CA CYS A 38 -0.14 3.34 3.23
C CYS A 38 -1.64 3.63 3.33
N VAL A 39 -2.21 4.19 2.26
CA VAL A 39 -3.65 4.29 2.05
C VAL A 39 -3.99 3.57 0.75
N LEU A 40 -4.32 2.27 0.84
CA LEU A 40 -4.56 1.41 -0.32
C LEU A 40 -5.94 1.62 -0.95
N THR A 41 -6.96 0.96 -0.40
CA THR A 41 -8.31 0.84 -0.98
C THR A 41 -9.34 1.66 -0.21
N ARG A 42 -8.99 2.08 1.02
CA ARG A 42 -9.89 2.80 1.93
C ARG A 42 -9.09 3.69 2.87
N MET A 43 -9.75 4.71 3.42
CA MET A 43 -9.15 5.54 4.46
C MET A 43 -8.83 4.66 5.66
N PRO A 44 -7.72 4.91 6.36
CA PRO A 44 -7.53 4.32 7.66
C PRO A 44 -8.73 4.70 8.56
N PRO A 45 -9.06 3.88 9.55
CA PRO A 45 -10.09 4.23 10.52
C PRO A 45 -9.72 5.50 11.29
N ALA A 46 -10.73 6.17 11.85
CA ALA A 46 -10.51 7.28 12.77
C ALA A 46 -9.97 6.77 14.12
N HIS A 47 -8.65 6.64 14.21
CA HIS A 47 -7.91 6.41 15.46
C HIS A 47 -7.77 7.72 16.25
N ALA A 48 -7.40 7.66 17.54
CA ALA A 48 -7.15 8.89 18.30
C ALA A 48 -5.95 9.67 17.71
N ARG A 49 -4.87 8.94 17.38
CA ARG A 49 -3.65 9.50 16.79
C ARG A 49 -3.13 8.60 15.68
N LEU A 50 -2.62 9.21 14.62
CA LEU A 50 -1.98 8.51 13.50
C LEU A 50 -0.55 9.01 13.33
N VAL A 51 0.41 8.11 13.12
CA VAL A 51 1.77 8.44 12.68
C VAL A 51 1.95 7.94 11.25
N THR A 52 2.42 8.78 10.36
CA THR A 52 2.55 8.42 8.94
C THR A 52 3.51 9.36 8.21
N CYS A 53 3.84 9.08 6.95
CA CYS A 53 4.68 9.96 6.13
C CYS A 53 3.94 11.26 5.76
N GLN A 54 4.67 12.25 5.26
CA GLN A 54 4.09 13.56 4.93
C GLN A 54 3.01 13.49 3.84
N GLY A 55 3.21 12.68 2.80
CA GLY A 55 2.25 12.54 1.70
C GLY A 55 0.89 12.00 2.17
N ILE A 56 0.90 10.92 2.95
CA ILE A 56 -0.30 10.37 3.58
C ILE A 56 -0.92 11.39 4.54
N ALA A 57 -0.13 12.06 5.37
CA ALA A 57 -0.67 13.05 6.31
C ALA A 57 -1.39 14.21 5.60
N GLY A 58 -0.81 14.71 4.51
CA GLY A 58 -1.43 15.74 3.66
C GLY A 58 -2.75 15.27 3.04
N LEU A 59 -2.78 14.02 2.56
CA LEU A 59 -4.00 13.40 2.04
C LEU A 59 -5.09 13.30 3.12
N LEU A 60 -4.77 12.75 4.30
CA LEU A 60 -5.71 12.61 5.41
C LEU A 60 -6.29 13.96 5.84
N LYS A 61 -5.45 15.00 5.90
CA LYS A 61 -5.87 16.36 6.25
C LYS A 61 -6.84 16.95 5.21
N ARG A 62 -6.52 16.83 3.91
CA ARG A 62 -7.39 17.31 2.82
C ARG A 62 -8.74 16.58 2.78
N ALA A 63 -8.75 15.31 3.16
CA ALA A 63 -9.96 14.49 3.25
C ALA A 63 -10.81 14.78 4.52
N GLY A 64 -10.40 15.71 5.39
CA GLY A 64 -11.13 16.01 6.63
C GLY A 64 -11.12 14.85 7.63
N HIS A 65 -10.06 14.03 7.63
CA HIS A 65 -9.96 12.87 8.51
C HIS A 65 -9.97 13.29 9.99
N LYS A 66 -10.71 12.55 10.83
CA LYS A 66 -11.01 12.95 12.22
C LYS A 66 -9.86 12.70 13.22
N SER A 67 -8.87 11.91 12.85
CA SER A 67 -7.73 11.61 13.72
C SER A 67 -6.78 12.80 13.86
N THR A 68 -6.09 12.89 15.00
CA THR A 68 -4.89 13.72 15.10
C THR A 68 -3.77 13.06 14.30
N VAL A 69 -3.36 13.67 13.18
CA VAL A 69 -2.33 13.10 12.30
C VAL A 69 -0.97 13.75 12.60
N LEU A 70 -0.01 12.91 12.96
CA LEU A 70 1.39 13.25 13.22
C LEU A 70 2.21 12.86 12.00
N ALA A 71 2.47 13.84 11.12
CA ALA A 71 3.36 13.65 10.00
C ALA A 71 4.79 13.46 10.50
N SER A 72 5.39 12.32 10.19
CA SER A 72 6.81 12.08 10.40
C SER A 72 7.58 12.54 9.16
N PRO A 73 8.58 13.43 9.30
CA PRO A 73 9.59 13.58 8.28
C PRO A 73 10.27 12.23 8.00
N PRO A 74 10.75 12.00 6.76
CA PRO A 74 11.62 10.88 6.45
C PRO A 74 12.79 10.86 7.42
N GLU A 75 13.20 9.66 7.80
CA GLU A 75 14.44 9.44 8.55
C GLU A 75 14.50 10.08 9.95
N ARG A 76 13.39 10.62 10.47
CA ARG A 76 13.32 11.12 11.84
C ARG A 76 12.91 10.03 12.83
N TRP A 77 13.70 9.87 13.88
CA TRP A 77 13.33 9.02 15.01
C TRP A 77 12.25 9.66 15.89
N LEU A 78 11.22 8.87 16.20
CA LEU A 78 10.10 9.19 17.06
C LEU A 78 10.09 8.22 18.25
N GLY A 79 9.89 8.75 19.45
CA GLY A 79 9.65 7.95 20.65
C GLY A 79 8.17 7.57 20.75
N VAL A 80 7.86 6.28 20.71
CA VAL A 80 6.49 5.77 20.79
C VAL A 80 6.44 4.62 21.80
N ALA A 81 5.77 4.86 22.93
CA ALA A 81 5.55 3.84 23.97
C ALA A 81 6.83 3.08 24.41
N GLY A 82 7.92 3.83 24.60
CA GLY A 82 9.22 3.27 24.99
C GLY A 82 10.02 2.65 23.85
N GLN A 83 9.49 2.65 22.62
CA GLN A 83 10.18 2.19 21.42
C GLN A 83 10.62 3.38 20.56
N ARG A 84 11.61 3.16 19.70
CA ARG A 84 12.03 4.13 18.68
C ARG A 84 11.50 3.69 17.32
N LEU A 85 10.80 4.59 16.65
CA LEU A 85 10.19 4.38 15.34
C LEU A 85 10.73 5.43 14.37
N GLN A 86 10.95 5.03 13.13
CA GLN A 86 11.25 5.91 12.01
C GLN A 86 10.32 5.52 10.86
N ILE A 87 9.73 6.52 10.19
CA ILE A 87 9.03 6.29 8.92
C ILE A 87 10.07 6.43 7.81
N VAL A 88 10.27 5.36 7.04
CA VAL A 88 11.22 5.33 5.92
C VAL A 88 10.46 5.22 4.61
N GLU A 89 11.09 5.68 3.53
CA GLU A 89 10.45 5.65 2.23
C GLU A 89 10.34 4.23 1.68
N SER A 90 9.26 3.99 0.94
CA SER A 90 9.01 2.73 0.25
C SER A 90 9.49 2.74 -1.21
N GLY A 91 10.21 3.80 -1.64
CA GLY A 91 10.81 3.93 -2.97
C GLY A 91 9.85 4.09 -4.15
N VAL A 92 8.53 3.91 -3.96
CA VAL A 92 7.58 3.80 -5.10
C VAL A 92 6.52 4.90 -5.14
N SER A 93 6.08 5.41 -3.99
CA SER A 93 5.05 6.46 -3.93
C SER A 93 5.14 7.31 -2.67
N GLU A 94 4.78 8.59 -2.78
CA GLU A 94 4.59 9.50 -1.64
C GLU A 94 3.45 9.07 -0.70
N LEU A 95 2.58 8.16 -1.17
CA LEU A 95 1.46 7.59 -0.39
C LEU A 95 1.79 6.22 0.23
N ALA A 96 3.06 5.81 0.18
CA ALA A 96 3.54 4.55 0.74
C ALA A 96 4.86 4.75 1.50
N SER A 97 4.99 4.08 2.63
CA SER A 97 6.15 4.14 3.50
C SER A 97 6.34 2.81 4.21
N ALA A 98 7.46 2.64 4.89
CA ALA A 98 7.68 1.53 5.81
C ALA A 98 7.93 2.07 7.23
N ALA A 99 7.66 1.24 8.23
CA ALA A 99 7.91 1.55 9.63
C ALA A 99 9.16 0.78 10.09
N TYR A 100 10.23 1.51 10.35
CA TYR A 100 11.46 0.98 10.93
C TYR A 100 11.44 1.17 12.45
N ILE A 101 11.58 0.08 13.19
CA ILE A 101 11.33 0.02 14.63
C ILE A 101 12.55 -0.59 15.29
N ALA A 102 13.20 0.20 16.15
CA ALA A 102 14.26 -0.29 17.02
C ALA A 102 13.62 -0.76 18.34
N LEU A 103 13.74 -2.07 18.58
CA LEU A 103 13.39 -2.74 19.81
C LEU A 103 14.64 -2.85 20.70
N ALA A 104 14.51 -3.37 21.92
CA ALA A 104 15.61 -3.39 22.89
C ALA A 104 16.87 -4.10 22.38
N ASP A 105 16.70 -5.22 21.65
CA ASP A 105 17.80 -6.06 21.16
C ASP A 105 17.68 -6.38 19.65
N ASP A 106 16.66 -5.85 18.96
CA ASP A 106 16.33 -6.21 17.58
C ASP A 106 15.85 -5.02 16.76
N HIS A 107 16.05 -5.10 15.46
CA HIS A 107 15.63 -4.12 14.48
C HIS A 107 14.57 -4.74 13.56
N LEU A 108 13.42 -4.08 13.44
CA LEU A 108 12.27 -4.56 12.68
C LEU A 108 11.86 -3.57 11.60
N LEU A 109 11.59 -4.05 10.39
CA LEU A 109 10.98 -3.26 9.32
C LEU A 109 9.60 -3.81 8.97
N VAL A 110 8.55 -3.00 9.09
CA VAL A 110 7.21 -3.33 8.60
C VAL A 110 6.99 -2.56 7.31
N THR A 111 6.99 -3.26 6.17
CA THR A 111 7.15 -2.62 4.85
C THR A 111 5.92 -1.88 4.36
N GLY A 112 4.76 -2.09 5.01
CA GLY A 112 3.49 -1.87 4.32
C GLY A 112 3.39 -2.75 3.07
N PRO A 113 2.43 -2.48 2.18
CA PRO A 113 2.25 -3.23 0.94
C PRO A 113 3.50 -3.15 0.06
N LEU A 114 4.18 -4.27 -0.15
CA LEU A 114 5.40 -4.39 -0.93
C LEU A 114 5.14 -4.12 -2.42
N ARG A 115 6.02 -3.34 -3.03
CA ARG A 115 5.96 -2.91 -4.44
C ARG A 115 7.13 -3.47 -5.22
N PHE A 116 7.02 -3.45 -6.55
CA PHE A 116 8.17 -3.60 -7.43
C PHE A 116 9.01 -2.32 -7.43
N GLY A 117 10.33 -2.44 -7.22
CA GLY A 117 11.26 -1.31 -7.23
C GLY A 117 12.46 -1.53 -6.32
N ALA A 118 13.51 -0.74 -6.51
CA ALA A 118 14.64 -0.72 -5.60
C ALA A 118 14.26 0.02 -4.31
N ASN A 119 14.48 -0.62 -3.17
CA ASN A 119 14.30 -0.02 -1.85
C ASN A 119 15.66 0.05 -1.15
N ASP A 120 16.09 1.25 -0.79
CA ASP A 120 17.29 1.45 0.04
C ASP A 120 16.90 1.44 1.52
N TRP A 121 16.60 0.23 2.02
CA TRP A 121 16.17 0.05 3.40
C TRP A 121 17.35 -0.20 4.33
N PRO A 122 17.26 0.27 5.59
CA PRO A 122 18.28 -0.01 6.58
C PRO A 122 18.40 -1.52 6.82
N ARG A 123 19.60 -1.96 7.25
CA ARG A 123 19.77 -3.33 7.72
C ARG A 123 18.93 -3.56 8.97
N VAL A 124 18.20 -4.68 8.99
CA VAL A 124 17.32 -5.07 10.10
C VAL A 124 17.47 -6.55 10.42
N ASP A 125 17.03 -6.97 11.60
CA ASP A 125 17.01 -8.38 11.97
C ASP A 125 15.77 -9.09 11.40
N HIS A 126 14.63 -8.38 11.35
CA HIS A 126 13.36 -8.93 10.91
C HIS A 126 12.63 -7.97 9.95
N VAL A 127 12.08 -8.51 8.87
CA VAL A 127 11.15 -7.80 7.97
C VAL A 127 9.76 -8.43 8.07
N VAL A 128 8.73 -7.60 8.20
CA VAL A 128 7.32 -7.97 8.02
C VAL A 128 6.85 -7.37 6.69
N ALA A 129 6.74 -8.21 5.68
CA ALA A 129 6.41 -7.81 4.32
C ALA A 129 4.93 -8.04 4.01
N HIS A 130 4.18 -6.99 3.66
CA HIS A 130 2.78 -7.14 3.26
C HIS A 130 2.69 -7.36 1.74
N VAL A 131 2.17 -8.49 1.30
CA VAL A 131 2.10 -8.90 -0.12
C VAL A 131 0.63 -9.13 -0.50
N PRO A 132 -0.14 -8.08 -0.86
CA PRO A 132 -1.60 -8.20 -0.97
C PRO A 132 -2.09 -8.82 -2.28
N ALA A 133 -1.22 -9.02 -3.29
CA ALA A 133 -1.60 -9.53 -4.61
C ALA A 133 -0.77 -10.77 -5.01
N LEU A 134 -0.69 -11.76 -4.13
CA LEU A 134 0.23 -12.92 -4.21
C LEU A 134 0.22 -13.68 -5.56
N ARG A 135 -0.90 -13.67 -6.28
CA ARG A 135 -1.10 -14.40 -7.55
C ARG A 135 -1.42 -13.48 -8.74
N HIS A 136 -1.34 -12.16 -8.55
CA HIS A 136 -1.65 -11.23 -9.61
C HIS A 136 -0.45 -11.07 -10.54
N HIS A 137 -0.71 -11.23 -11.82
CA HIS A 137 0.24 -10.96 -12.88
C HIS A 137 -0.31 -9.81 -13.73
N GLY A 138 0.56 -8.89 -14.11
CA GLY A 138 0.22 -7.74 -14.92
C GLY A 138 1.44 -7.23 -15.67
N THR A 139 1.28 -6.12 -16.37
CA THR A 139 2.38 -5.39 -17.02
C THR A 139 2.80 -4.20 -16.17
N ASP A 140 3.88 -3.53 -16.53
CA ASP A 140 4.30 -2.31 -15.82
C ASP A 140 3.34 -1.13 -16.05
N LEU A 141 3.56 -0.06 -15.28
CA LEU A 141 2.73 1.15 -15.32
C LEU A 141 2.79 1.86 -16.69
N ASP A 142 3.95 1.85 -17.34
CA ASP A 142 4.16 2.58 -18.58
C ASP A 142 3.41 1.91 -19.73
N ASP A 143 3.48 0.59 -19.84
CA ASP A 143 2.68 -0.20 -20.77
C ASP A 143 1.18 0.03 -20.57
N ILE A 144 0.72 0.09 -19.30
CA ILE A 144 -0.69 0.36 -18.99
C ILE A 144 -1.08 1.77 -19.46
N ALA A 145 -0.23 2.76 -19.19
CA ALA A 145 -0.47 4.14 -19.61
C ALA A 145 -0.46 4.28 -21.15
N ASP A 146 0.42 3.59 -21.86
CA ASP A 146 0.47 3.58 -23.33
C ASP A 146 -0.74 2.91 -23.95
N ARG A 147 -1.23 1.82 -23.35
CA ARG A 147 -2.47 1.16 -23.80
C ARG A 147 -3.70 2.05 -23.58
N ILE A 148 -3.76 2.78 -22.47
CA ILE A 148 -4.82 3.78 -22.22
C ILE A 148 -4.70 4.92 -23.23
N ALA A 149 -3.51 5.46 -23.44
CA ALA A 149 -3.26 6.55 -24.38
C ALA A 149 -3.65 6.16 -25.81
N THR A 150 -3.31 4.94 -26.23
CA THR A 150 -3.71 4.39 -27.53
C THR A 150 -5.24 4.28 -27.65
N ARG A 151 -5.94 3.78 -26.64
CA ARG A 151 -7.42 3.69 -26.64
C ARG A 151 -8.08 5.07 -26.74
N VAL A 152 -7.55 6.05 -26.02
CA VAL A 152 -8.01 7.44 -26.06
C VAL A 152 -7.72 8.08 -27.43
N GLY A 153 -6.48 7.94 -27.93
CA GLY A 153 -6.01 8.51 -29.19
C GLY A 153 -6.69 7.94 -30.43
N THR A 154 -6.86 6.62 -30.52
CA THR A 154 -7.60 5.95 -31.62
C THR A 154 -9.07 6.35 -31.68
N SER A 155 -9.63 6.79 -30.55
CA SER A 155 -11.03 7.22 -30.44
C SER A 155 -11.25 8.70 -30.63
N SER A 156 -10.19 9.50 -30.79
CA SER A 156 -10.29 10.92 -31.15
C SER A 156 -10.94 11.15 -32.53
N THR A 157 -11.06 10.10 -33.34
CA THR A 157 -11.85 10.06 -34.59
C THR A 157 -13.37 9.96 -34.34
N LYS A 158 -13.80 9.56 -33.14
CA LYS A 158 -15.20 9.59 -32.67
C LYS A 158 -15.33 10.76 -31.68
N ALA A 159 -15.63 11.95 -32.19
CA ALA A 159 -15.55 13.25 -31.53
C ALA A 159 -16.43 13.49 -30.26
N SER A 160 -16.83 12.46 -29.51
CA SER A 160 -17.83 12.59 -28.44
C SER A 160 -17.74 11.57 -27.30
N ALA A 161 -16.63 10.83 -27.13
CA ALA A 161 -16.48 9.90 -26.01
C ALA A 161 -15.71 10.52 -24.83
N ARG A 162 -16.22 10.33 -23.60
CA ARG A 162 -15.45 10.57 -22.36
C ARG A 162 -14.89 9.27 -21.85
N TYR A 163 -13.61 9.29 -21.50
CA TYR A 163 -12.97 8.16 -20.86
C TYR A 163 -12.93 8.35 -19.34
N SER A 164 -13.23 7.28 -18.62
CA SER A 164 -12.90 7.15 -17.22
C SER A 164 -12.00 5.96 -17.00
N VAL A 165 -11.03 6.08 -16.10
CA VAL A 165 -10.21 4.97 -15.63
C VAL A 165 -10.66 4.60 -14.23
N ARG A 166 -11.03 3.34 -14.02
CA ARG A 166 -11.36 2.81 -12.70
C ARG A 166 -10.22 1.97 -12.16
N VAL A 167 -9.89 2.18 -10.89
CA VAL A 167 -8.85 1.42 -10.21
C VAL A 167 -9.16 1.25 -8.73
N GLU A 168 -8.75 0.12 -8.17
CA GLU A 168 -9.08 -0.29 -6.80
C GLU A 168 -8.22 0.43 -5.73
N CYS A 169 -7.15 1.12 -6.15
CA CYS A 169 -6.12 1.65 -5.25
C CYS A 169 -5.82 3.12 -5.52
N LEU A 170 -5.80 3.94 -4.47
CA LEU A 170 -5.59 5.39 -4.57
C LEU A 170 -4.19 5.73 -5.05
N GLU A 171 -3.21 4.98 -4.57
CA GLU A 171 -1.83 5.12 -4.98
C GLU A 171 -1.67 4.83 -6.48
N VAL A 172 -2.30 3.78 -6.97
CA VAL A 172 -2.30 3.43 -8.40
C VAL A 172 -3.01 4.51 -9.20
N ALA A 173 -4.13 5.04 -8.72
CA ALA A 173 -4.83 6.14 -9.39
C ALA A 173 -3.93 7.37 -9.55
N ALA A 174 -3.17 7.74 -8.51
CA ALA A 174 -2.24 8.86 -8.58
C ALA A 174 -1.09 8.59 -9.57
N ALA A 175 -0.53 7.38 -9.55
CA ALA A 175 0.56 6.99 -10.45
C ALA A 175 0.11 6.95 -11.91
N VAL A 176 -1.06 6.36 -12.19
CA VAL A 176 -1.66 6.32 -13.53
C VAL A 176 -1.96 7.74 -14.02
N ALA A 177 -2.51 8.61 -13.18
CA ALA A 177 -2.74 10.00 -13.56
C ALA A 177 -1.44 10.71 -13.98
N LYS A 178 -0.37 10.56 -13.19
CA LYS A 178 0.95 11.13 -13.51
C LYS A 178 1.53 10.55 -14.81
N ALA A 179 1.42 9.24 -15.02
CA ALA A 179 1.92 8.57 -16.22
C ALA A 179 1.14 8.97 -17.49
N LEU A 180 -0.16 9.24 -17.37
CA LEU A 180 -1.01 9.76 -18.45
C LEU A 180 -0.74 11.24 -18.74
N GLU A 181 -0.52 12.05 -17.71
CA GLU A 181 -0.13 13.47 -17.86
C GLU A 181 1.21 13.60 -18.60
N ALA A 182 2.17 12.73 -18.31
CA ALA A 182 3.45 12.65 -19.05
C ALA A 182 3.26 12.34 -20.55
N ARG A 183 2.13 11.71 -20.91
CA ARG A 183 1.72 11.41 -22.30
C ARG A 183 0.77 12.48 -22.89
N GLY A 184 0.64 13.63 -22.22
CA GLY A 184 -0.22 14.74 -22.66
C GLY A 184 -1.71 14.54 -22.41
N ILE A 185 -2.10 13.53 -21.64
CA ILE A 185 -3.50 13.22 -21.34
C ILE A 185 -3.87 13.87 -20.00
N GLY A 186 -4.58 14.99 -20.08
CA GLY A 186 -5.07 15.70 -18.90
C GLY A 186 -6.04 14.83 -18.07
N CYS A 187 -5.65 14.55 -16.83
CA CYS A 187 -6.45 13.79 -15.89
C CYS A 187 -7.10 14.74 -14.89
N SER A 188 -8.42 14.69 -14.75
CA SER A 188 -9.11 15.30 -13.62
C SER A 188 -9.45 14.21 -12.62
N PRO A 189 -8.93 14.27 -11.38
CA PRO A 189 -9.35 13.38 -10.30
C PRO A 189 -10.78 13.76 -9.86
N ARG A 190 -11.79 13.47 -10.67
CA ARG A 190 -13.19 13.58 -10.23
C ARG A 190 -13.44 12.49 -9.20
N GLY A 191 -13.34 12.86 -7.93
CA GLY A 191 -13.62 11.99 -6.79
C GLY A 191 -12.43 11.72 -5.87
N LEU A 192 -11.20 12.06 -6.27
CA LEU A 192 -10.01 11.69 -5.51
C LEU A 192 -9.82 12.49 -4.21
N VAL A 193 -10.50 13.63 -4.04
CA VAL A 193 -10.38 14.47 -2.83
C VAL A 193 -11.73 14.97 -2.29
N ARG A 194 -12.69 15.36 -3.15
CA ARG A 194 -14.00 15.89 -2.69
C ARG A 194 -15.07 14.83 -2.42
N HIS A 195 -14.90 13.59 -2.88
CA HIS A 195 -15.86 12.50 -2.72
C HIS A 195 -15.19 11.18 -2.30
N LEU A 196 -14.10 11.24 -1.51
CA LEU A 196 -13.59 10.08 -0.77
C LEU A 196 -14.61 9.68 0.33
N ASP A 197 -15.83 9.35 -0.06
CA ASP A 197 -16.70 8.52 0.78
C ASP A 197 -16.21 7.07 0.60
N LEU A 198 -15.04 6.78 1.16
CA LEU A 198 -14.40 5.45 1.14
C LEU A 198 -15.13 4.44 2.05
N ARG A 199 -16.44 4.63 2.21
CA ARG A 199 -17.34 3.71 2.89
C ARG A 199 -17.72 2.62 1.89
N ALA A 200 -16.89 1.58 1.87
CA ALA A 200 -17.02 0.34 1.10
C ALA A 200 -16.48 0.38 -0.36
N GLY A 201 -15.28 -0.19 -0.55
CA GLY A 201 -14.85 -0.86 -1.79
C GLY A 201 -15.09 -0.14 -3.11
N THR A 202 -15.10 1.18 -3.12
CA THR A 202 -15.50 1.96 -4.29
C THR A 202 -14.31 2.14 -5.21
N ASP A 203 -14.45 1.75 -6.48
CA ASP A 203 -13.48 2.03 -7.54
C ASP A 203 -13.14 3.53 -7.56
N ILE A 204 -11.85 3.85 -7.67
CA ILE A 204 -11.37 5.22 -7.82
C ILE A 204 -11.41 5.57 -9.31
N VAL A 205 -12.13 6.64 -9.63
CA VAL A 205 -12.40 7.04 -11.01
C VAL A 205 -11.56 8.26 -11.41
N LEU A 206 -10.65 8.09 -12.38
CA LEU A 206 -9.98 9.20 -13.05
C LEU A 206 -10.78 9.60 -14.28
N SER A 207 -11.15 10.88 -14.40
CA SER A 207 -11.81 11.37 -15.61
C SER A 207 -10.78 11.92 -16.59
N LEU A 208 -10.78 11.38 -17.80
CA LEU A 208 -9.99 11.87 -18.92
C LEU A 208 -10.94 12.70 -19.79
N THR A 209 -10.75 14.03 -19.85
CA THR A 209 -11.58 15.08 -20.52
C THR A 209 -12.52 15.93 -19.65
N THR A 210 -12.69 17.20 -20.04
CA THR A 210 -13.50 18.24 -19.38
C THR A 210 -14.87 18.50 -20.03
N GLN A 211 -15.13 17.99 -21.24
CA GLN A 211 -16.39 18.25 -21.95
C GLN A 211 -17.53 17.31 -21.52
N LYS A 212 -18.79 17.75 -21.69
CA LYS A 212 -20.00 16.94 -21.47
C LYS A 212 -20.29 16.13 -22.75
N PRO A 213 -20.17 14.78 -22.72
CA PRO A 213 -20.36 13.95 -23.91
C PRO A 213 -21.63 13.09 -23.84
N ALA A 214 -21.95 12.46 -24.97
CA ALA A 214 -23.10 11.56 -25.13
C ALA A 214 -22.81 10.11 -24.71
N THR A 215 -21.53 9.69 -24.58
CA THR A 215 -21.17 8.32 -24.18
C THR A 215 -19.95 8.32 -23.26
N ALA A 216 -20.06 7.61 -22.13
CA ALA A 216 -18.96 7.39 -21.18
C ALA A 216 -18.37 6.00 -21.40
N LEU A 217 -17.08 5.94 -21.70
CA LEU A 217 -16.30 4.71 -21.85
C LEU A 217 -15.45 4.52 -20.60
N CYS A 218 -15.46 3.31 -20.06
CA CYS A 218 -14.73 2.98 -18.85
C CYS A 218 -13.57 2.02 -19.15
N ILE A 219 -12.40 2.31 -18.59
CA ILE A 219 -11.22 1.46 -18.64
C ILE A 219 -10.90 1.01 -17.23
N ASP A 220 -10.99 -0.30 -16.99
CA ASP A 220 -10.72 -0.87 -15.68
C ASP A 220 -9.25 -1.29 -15.57
N ILE A 221 -8.62 -0.97 -14.45
CA ILE A 221 -7.28 -1.43 -14.09
C ILE A 221 -7.38 -2.39 -12.89
N ALA A 222 -6.97 -3.64 -13.11
CA ALA A 222 -6.88 -4.65 -12.07
C ALA A 222 -5.50 -4.61 -11.42
N THR A 223 -5.47 -4.59 -10.08
CA THR A 223 -4.23 -4.56 -9.29
C THR A 223 -4.01 -5.83 -8.46
N GLY A 224 -4.99 -6.74 -8.49
CA GLY A 224 -5.01 -7.96 -7.68
C GLY A 224 -5.53 -7.79 -6.26
N LEU A 225 -5.95 -6.57 -5.86
CA LEU A 225 -6.53 -6.30 -4.55
C LEU A 225 -8.01 -6.71 -4.44
N GLY A 226 -8.70 -6.83 -5.57
CA GLY A 226 -10.11 -7.22 -5.65
C GLY A 226 -10.43 -8.02 -6.90
N THR A 227 -11.72 -8.10 -7.24
CA THR A 227 -12.22 -8.85 -8.39
C THR A 227 -12.03 -8.05 -9.68
N ALA A 228 -11.12 -8.50 -10.54
CA ALA A 228 -10.90 -7.88 -11.84
C ALA A 228 -12.17 -7.97 -12.73
N ALA A 229 -12.59 -6.83 -13.28
CA ALA A 229 -13.64 -6.82 -14.29
C ALA A 229 -13.17 -7.54 -15.57
N PRO A 230 -14.06 -8.25 -16.30
CA PRO A 230 -13.72 -8.81 -17.60
C PRO A 230 -13.17 -7.73 -18.55
N GLY A 231 -11.99 -7.98 -19.13
CA GLY A 231 -11.34 -7.02 -20.04
C GLY A 231 -10.54 -5.89 -19.37
N ALA A 232 -10.37 -5.93 -18.05
CA ALA A 232 -9.51 -5.01 -17.32
C ALA A 232 -8.03 -5.11 -17.75
N LEU A 233 -7.34 -3.98 -17.74
CA LEU A 233 -5.90 -3.91 -17.90
C LEU A 233 -5.23 -4.39 -16.60
N SER A 234 -4.45 -5.45 -16.64
CA SER A 234 -3.78 -6.01 -15.45
C SER A 234 -2.46 -5.32 -15.19
N LEU A 235 -2.34 -4.63 -14.04
CA LEU A 235 -1.16 -3.86 -13.64
C LEU A 235 -0.38 -4.59 -12.55
N GLN A 236 0.90 -4.83 -12.81
CA GLN A 236 1.83 -5.37 -11.83
C GLN A 236 2.35 -4.26 -10.90
N TRP A 237 1.57 -3.94 -9.87
CA TRP A 237 1.92 -2.89 -8.88
C TRP A 237 2.57 -3.44 -7.61
N PHE A 238 2.01 -4.54 -7.10
CA PHE A 238 2.44 -5.17 -5.85
C PHE A 238 3.41 -6.32 -6.14
N ALA A 239 4.40 -6.48 -5.27
CA ALA A 239 5.34 -7.60 -5.36
C ALA A 239 4.62 -8.94 -5.23
N THR A 240 5.21 -9.99 -5.82
CA THR A 240 4.83 -11.39 -5.60
C THR A 240 5.83 -12.07 -4.65
N PRO A 241 5.53 -13.25 -4.08
CA PRO A 241 6.52 -14.00 -3.30
C PRO A 241 7.78 -14.32 -4.09
N ALA A 242 7.65 -14.59 -5.40
CA ALA A 242 8.78 -14.91 -6.27
C ALA A 242 9.77 -13.76 -6.42
N THR A 243 9.33 -12.52 -6.18
CA THR A 243 10.14 -11.31 -6.35
C THR A 243 10.64 -10.77 -5.01
N LEU A 244 10.30 -11.45 -3.91
CA LEU A 244 10.55 -11.00 -2.56
C LEU A 244 12.04 -11.01 -2.17
N ASP A 245 12.78 -12.02 -2.61
CA ASP A 245 14.21 -12.18 -2.28
C ASP A 245 15.04 -10.97 -2.73
N GLY A 246 14.77 -10.45 -3.94
CA GLY A 246 15.44 -9.25 -4.45
C GLY A 246 15.01 -7.98 -3.72
N LEU A 247 13.72 -7.85 -3.39
CA LEU A 247 13.14 -6.65 -2.79
C LEU A 247 13.48 -6.48 -1.32
N VAL A 248 13.55 -7.59 -0.58
CA VAL A 248 13.88 -7.62 0.86
C VAL A 248 15.37 -7.80 1.09
N GLY A 249 16.13 -8.27 0.09
CA GLY A 249 17.56 -8.52 0.18
C GLY A 249 18.41 -7.30 0.53
N SER A 250 17.98 -6.08 0.23
CA SER A 250 18.70 -4.85 0.61
C SER A 250 18.78 -4.67 2.13
N ALA A 251 17.71 -5.04 2.84
CA ALA A 251 17.63 -4.95 4.30
C ALA A 251 18.40 -6.08 5.02
N LYS A 252 18.89 -7.09 4.29
CA LYS A 252 19.63 -8.26 4.81
C LYS A 252 19.06 -8.86 6.10
N PRO A 253 17.76 -9.16 6.17
CA PRO A 253 17.16 -9.67 7.41
C PRO A 253 17.61 -11.07 7.75
N LYS A 254 17.59 -11.40 9.04
CA LYS A 254 17.72 -12.79 9.54
C LYS A 254 16.39 -13.55 9.40
N ARG A 255 15.28 -12.80 9.42
CA ARG A 255 13.92 -13.34 9.34
C ARG A 255 13.02 -12.48 8.47
N VAL A 256 12.17 -13.11 7.66
CA VAL A 256 11.11 -12.42 6.92
C VAL A 256 9.76 -13.05 7.25
N THR A 257 8.77 -12.22 7.58
CA THR A 257 7.38 -12.65 7.79
C THR A 257 6.49 -12.02 6.71
N LEU A 258 5.91 -12.85 5.86
CA LEU A 258 4.95 -12.41 4.86
C LEU A 258 3.58 -12.26 5.50
N VAL A 259 2.89 -11.18 5.16
CA VAL A 259 1.51 -10.90 5.55
C VAL A 259 0.72 -10.64 4.27
N GLY A 260 -0.43 -11.26 4.06
CA GLY A 260 -1.23 -10.98 2.87
C GLY A 260 -2.55 -11.72 2.86
N ASN A 261 -3.49 -11.25 2.03
CA ASN A 261 -4.76 -11.93 1.81
C ASN A 261 -4.53 -13.17 0.93
N ARG A 262 -5.04 -14.32 1.37
CA ARG A 262 -4.86 -15.61 0.67
C ARG A 262 -5.54 -15.63 -0.71
N GLU A 263 -6.64 -14.90 -0.87
CA GLU A 263 -7.39 -14.72 -2.12
C GLU A 263 -8.05 -13.34 -2.12
N ALA A 264 -8.20 -12.72 -3.30
CA ALA A 264 -9.07 -11.57 -3.50
C ALA A 264 -10.53 -11.98 -3.18
N GLY A 265 -10.89 -11.97 -1.90
CA GLY A 265 -12.18 -12.43 -1.41
C GLY A 265 -12.19 -13.14 -0.05
N LEU A 266 -11.05 -13.59 0.50
CA LEU A 266 -11.02 -14.27 1.80
C LEU A 266 -10.05 -13.60 2.80
N ALA A 267 -10.61 -13.19 3.94
CA ALA A 267 -10.00 -12.44 5.04
C ALA A 267 -9.07 -13.28 5.95
N LEU A 268 -8.30 -14.21 5.38
CA LEU A 268 -7.30 -14.97 6.13
C LEU A 268 -5.91 -14.46 5.78
N ALA A 269 -5.33 -13.68 6.70
CA ALA A 269 -3.95 -13.26 6.63
C ALA A 269 -3.05 -14.50 6.72
N THR A 270 -2.34 -14.82 5.65
CA THR A 270 -1.33 -15.89 5.70
C THR A 270 -0.05 -15.30 6.29
N VAL A 271 0.46 -15.90 7.36
CA VAL A 271 1.74 -15.56 7.97
C VAL A 271 2.73 -16.65 7.58
N VAL A 272 3.68 -16.33 6.69
CA VAL A 272 4.76 -17.25 6.32
C VAL A 272 6.06 -16.68 6.86
N THR A 273 6.81 -17.43 7.67
CA THR A 273 8.09 -16.96 8.20
C THR A 273 9.25 -17.72 7.55
N TRP A 274 10.21 -16.97 7.00
CA TRP A 274 11.44 -17.47 6.41
C TRP A 274 12.59 -17.11 7.34
N GLU A 275 13.36 -18.09 7.77
CA GLU A 275 14.65 -17.85 8.42
C GLU A 275 15.74 -17.96 7.34
N THR A 276 16.60 -16.94 7.24
CA THR A 276 17.55 -16.85 6.12
C THR A 276 18.68 -17.87 6.21
N GLU A 277 18.95 -18.43 7.40
CA GLU A 277 19.89 -19.54 7.60
C GLU A 277 19.45 -20.46 8.76
N PRO A 278 19.28 -21.78 8.53
CA PRO A 278 19.14 -22.46 7.24
C PRO A 278 17.77 -22.12 6.63
N LYS A 279 17.69 -21.99 5.29
CA LYS A 279 16.47 -21.66 4.53
C LYS A 279 15.36 -22.70 4.75
N GLN A 280 14.67 -22.65 5.88
CA GLN A 280 13.50 -23.45 6.18
C GLN A 280 12.27 -22.56 6.12
N LEU A 281 11.33 -22.96 5.26
CA LEU A 281 10.00 -22.42 5.19
C LEU A 281 9.22 -22.91 6.43
N VAL A 282 9.06 -22.05 7.44
CA VAL A 282 8.17 -22.36 8.56
C VAL A 282 6.82 -21.72 8.26
N LEU A 283 5.91 -22.55 7.75
CA LEU A 283 4.50 -22.19 7.61
C LEU A 283 3.87 -22.18 9.01
N ASP A 284 3.67 -21.00 9.58
CA ASP A 284 2.98 -20.87 10.86
C ASP A 284 1.47 -20.82 10.59
N SER A 285 0.86 -22.00 10.43
CA SER A 285 -0.54 -22.18 10.01
C SER A 285 -1.58 -21.94 11.12
N HIS A 286 -1.26 -21.11 12.11
CA HIS A 286 -2.17 -20.85 13.24
C HIS A 286 -2.47 -19.36 13.41
N VAL A 287 -3.37 -18.87 12.55
CA VAL A 287 -4.17 -17.67 12.85
C VAL A 287 -5.63 -18.01 12.51
N THR A 288 -6.30 -18.66 13.46
CA THR A 288 -7.77 -18.73 13.56
C THR A 288 -8.33 -17.43 14.11
#